data_AF-A0A2B9DMA8-F1
#
_entry.id   AF-A0A2B9DMA8-F1
#
_cell.length_a   1.000
_cell.length_b   1.000
_cell.length_c   1.000
_cell.angle_alpha   90.00
_cell.angle_beta   90.00
_cell.angle_gamma   90.00
#
_symmetry.space_group_name_H-M   'P 1'
#
loop_
_entity.id
_entity.type
_entity.pdbx_description
1 polymer ?
#
loop_
_entity_poly.entity_id
_entity_poly.type
_entity_poly.pdbx_seq_one_letter_code
_entity_poly.pdbx_strand_id
1 'polypeptide(L)'
;MLMKWEFERFASDKQCIERALVMWKEWMSKKKTYTDDLAAEGTMYVVNHMKLRDHQVSLIFDFFDEYLTLLDYGEEQAEAFYKTIMRM
;
A
#
# COMPACT_ATOMS: atom_id res chain seq x y z
N MET A 1 -7.22 25.99 -0.61
CA MET A 1 -8.54 25.42 -0.25
C MET A 1 -8.78 24.32 -1.26
N LEU A 2 -8.70 23.05 -0.86
CA LEU A 2 -8.97 21.94 -1.78
C LEU A 2 -10.47 21.93 -2.10
N MET A 3 -10.82 21.71 -3.36
CA MET A 3 -12.22 21.56 -3.76
C MET A 3 -12.77 20.23 -3.22
N LYS A 4 -14.08 20.15 -2.98
CA LYS A 4 -14.73 18.96 -2.40
C LYS A 4 -14.35 17.63 -3.10
N TRP A 5 -14.24 17.64 -4.43
CA TRP A 5 -13.83 16.47 -5.22
C TRP A 5 -12.39 16.00 -4.96
N GLU A 6 -11.46 16.91 -4.62
CA GLU A 6 -10.07 16.57 -4.29
C GLU A 6 -10.03 15.88 -2.94
N PHE A 7 -10.76 16.40 -1.95
CA PHE A 7 -10.89 15.74 -0.64
C PHE A 7 -11.51 14.34 -0.76
N GLU A 8 -12.58 14.17 -1.54
CA GLU A 8 -13.21 12.87 -1.76
C GLU A 8 -12.26 11.90 -2.47
N ARG A 9 -11.47 12.38 -3.42
CA ARG A 9 -10.44 11.59 -4.10
C ARG A 9 -9.32 11.18 -3.13
N PHE A 10 -8.78 12.11 -2.35
CA PHE A 10 -7.75 11.82 -1.34
C PHE A 10 -8.25 10.80 -0.29
N ALA A 11 -9.48 10.94 0.19
CA ALA A 11 -10.07 9.98 1.11
C ALA A 11 -10.22 8.59 0.46
N SER A 12 -10.65 8.53 -0.80
CA SER A 12 -10.74 7.29 -1.57
C SER A 12 -9.38 6.62 -1.78
N ASP A 13 -8.33 7.42 -2.00
CA ASP A 13 -6.96 6.93 -2.23
C ASP A 13 -6.35 6.39 -0.94
N LYS A 14 -6.54 7.07 0.19
CA LYS A 14 -6.13 6.57 1.52
C LYS A 14 -6.81 5.24 1.86
N GLN A 15 -8.12 5.15 1.67
CA GLN A 15 -8.85 3.92 1.93
C GLN A 15 -8.38 2.77 1.02
N CYS A 16 -7.97 3.09 -0.22
CA CYS A 16 -7.39 2.13 -1.13
C CYS A 16 -6.06 1.59 -0.60
N ILE A 17 -5.15 2.47 -0.18
CA ILE A 17 -3.85 2.13 0.40
C ILE A 17 -4.01 1.29 1.67
N GLU A 18 -4.89 1.70 2.58
CA GLU A 18 -5.15 0.96 3.84
C GLU A 18 -5.60 -0.47 3.57
N ARG A 19 -6.59 -0.65 2.67
CA ARG A 19 -7.08 -1.98 2.29
C ARG A 19 -6.00 -2.82 1.61
N ALA A 20 -5.22 -2.20 0.73
CA ALA A 20 -4.12 -2.85 0.03
C ALA A 20 -3.06 -3.37 1.01
N LEU A 21 -2.65 -2.52 1.97
CA LEU A 21 -1.65 -2.89 2.98
C LEU A 21 -2.15 -3.99 3.91
N VAL A 22 -3.40 -3.93 4.37
CA VAL A 22 -4.00 -4.99 5.20
C VAL A 22 -4.01 -6.32 4.46
N MET A 23 -4.49 -6.33 3.21
CA MET A 23 -4.52 -7.55 2.39
C MET A 23 -3.12 -8.12 2.14
N TRP A 24 -2.15 -7.25 1.87
CA TRP A 24 -0.76 -7.66 1.70
C TRP A 24 -0.20 -8.30 2.97
N LYS A 25 -0.37 -7.66 4.14
CA LYS A 25 0.08 -8.20 5.43
C LYS A 25 -0.60 -9.53 5.77
N GLU A 26 -1.89 -9.68 5.48
CA GLU A 26 -2.64 -10.93 5.64
C GLU A 26 -2.16 -12.04 4.70
N TRP A 27 -1.72 -11.71 3.49
CA TRP A 27 -1.15 -12.67 2.56
C TRP A 27 0.26 -13.07 2.99
N MET A 28 1.08 -12.10 3.43
CA MET A 28 2.44 -12.32 3.92
C MET A 28 2.47 -13.14 5.20
N SER A 29 1.51 -12.97 6.11
CA SER A 29 1.44 -13.75 7.35
C SER A 29 1.23 -15.26 7.12
N LYS A 30 0.76 -15.65 5.92
CA LYS A 30 0.64 -17.06 5.50
C LYS A 30 1.95 -17.63 4.96
N LYS A 31 2.97 -16.79 4.74
CA LYS A 31 4.30 -17.20 4.27
C LYS A 31 5.20 -17.49 5.46
N LYS A 32 6.07 -18.48 5.30
CA LYS A 32 6.98 -18.92 6.38
C LYS A 32 8.16 -17.99 6.60
N THR A 33 8.60 -17.31 5.54
CA THR A 33 9.77 -16.43 5.52
C THR A 33 9.46 -15.21 4.68
N TYR A 34 10.06 -14.08 5.07
CA TYR A 34 10.08 -12.87 4.25
C TYR A 34 11.22 -12.95 3.23
N THR A 35 10.93 -12.55 1.99
CA THR A 35 11.90 -12.35 0.89
C THR A 35 11.33 -11.29 -0.05
N ASP A 36 12.19 -10.54 -0.73
CA ASP A 36 11.77 -9.47 -1.65
C ASP A 36 10.90 -10.01 -2.80
N ASP A 37 11.21 -11.20 -3.32
CA ASP A 37 10.39 -11.88 -4.34
C ASP A 37 8.96 -12.15 -3.84
N LEU A 38 8.81 -12.66 -2.61
CA LEU A 38 7.50 -12.85 -1.98
C LEU A 38 6.80 -11.51 -1.71
N ALA A 39 7.54 -10.47 -1.32
CA ALA A 39 6.97 -9.15 -1.11
C ALA A 39 6.37 -8.59 -2.42
N ALA A 40 7.10 -8.73 -3.54
CA ALA A 40 6.65 -8.37 -4.87
C ALA A 40 5.46 -9.22 -5.34
N GLU A 41 5.50 -10.55 -5.13
CA GLU A 41 4.34 -11.43 -5.38
C GLU A 41 3.12 -11.02 -4.57
N GLY A 42 3.31 -10.60 -3.31
CA GLY A 42 2.27 -10.07 -2.45
C GLY A 42 1.64 -8.80 -3.03
N THR A 43 2.44 -7.89 -3.58
CA THR A 43 1.95 -6.68 -4.26
C THR A 43 1.10 -7.06 -5.47
N MET A 44 1.56 -8.01 -6.28
CA MET A 44 0.80 -8.52 -7.43
C MET A 44 -0.49 -9.23 -6.99
N TYR A 45 -0.46 -9.95 -5.88
CA TYR A 45 -1.66 -10.57 -5.30
C TYR A 45 -2.71 -9.50 -4.96
N VAL A 46 -2.31 -8.41 -4.30
CA VAL A 46 -3.22 -7.31 -3.96
C VAL A 46 -3.85 -6.68 -5.20
N VAL A 47 -3.02 -6.32 -6.20
CA VAL A 47 -3.50 -5.68 -7.44
C VAL A 47 -4.49 -6.59 -8.18
N ASN A 48 -4.25 -7.89 -8.20
CA ASN A 48 -5.13 -8.86 -8.89
C ASN A 48 -6.44 -9.15 -8.14
N HIS A 49 -6.49 -8.96 -6.81
CA HIS A 49 -7.66 -9.31 -5.99
C HIS A 49 -8.48 -8.10 -5.56
N MET A 50 -7.96 -6.89 -5.70
CA MET A 50 -8.72 -5.66 -5.46
C MET A 50 -9.40 -5.16 -6.73
N LYS A 51 -10.62 -4.64 -6.58
CA LYS A 51 -11.28 -3.87 -7.65
C LYS A 51 -10.73 -2.45 -7.65
N LEU A 52 -9.73 -2.21 -8.49
CA LEU A 52 -9.02 -0.94 -8.59
C LEU A 52 -9.44 -0.18 -9.85
N ARG A 53 -9.44 1.14 -9.78
CA ARG A 53 -9.44 2.02 -10.95
C ARG A 53 -8.00 2.16 -11.47
N ASP A 54 -7.82 2.52 -12.74
CA ASP A 54 -6.50 2.64 -13.37
C ASP A 54 -5.51 3.48 -12.53
N HIS A 55 -5.94 4.64 -12.02
CA HIS A 55 -5.07 5.47 -11.16
C HIS A 55 -4.74 4.82 -9.80
N GLN A 56 -5.62 3.97 -9.27
CA GLN A 56 -5.39 3.28 -7.99
C GLN A 56 -4.40 2.13 -8.16
N VAL A 57 -4.31 1.54 -9.35
CA VAL A 57 -3.27 0.56 -9.68
C VAL A 57 -1.90 1.23 -9.61
N SER A 58 -1.72 2.37 -10.28
CA SER A 58 -0.48 3.15 -10.20
C SER A 58 -0.17 3.58 -8.76
N LEU A 59 -1.17 4.12 -8.04
CA LEU A 59 -1.01 4.51 -6.64
C LEU A 59 -0.52 3.37 -5.74
N ILE A 60 -1.04 2.15 -5.93
CA ILE A 60 -0.65 0.99 -5.15
C ILE A 60 0.77 0.57 -5.47
N PHE A 61 1.17 0.57 -6.75
CA PHE A 61 2.56 0.28 -7.12
C PHE A 61 3.53 1.30 -6.53
N ASP A 62 3.24 2.59 -6.68
CA ASP A 62 4.07 3.67 -6.11
C ASP A 62 4.16 3.56 -4.58
N PHE A 63 3.05 3.23 -3.92
CA PHE A 63 3.02 3.01 -2.47
C PHE A 63 3.87 1.81 -2.05
N PHE A 64 3.73 0.66 -2.70
CA PHE A 64 4.48 -0.55 -2.32
C PHE A 64 5.96 -0.47 -2.67
N ASP A 65 6.34 0.22 -3.74
CA ASP A 65 7.76 0.44 -4.09
C ASP A 65 8.50 1.15 -2.94
N GLU A 66 7.95 2.27 -2.47
CA GLU A 66 8.51 3.02 -1.34
C GLU A 66 8.36 2.26 -0.01
N TYR A 67 7.18 1.67 0.25
CA TYR A 67 6.93 0.95 1.50
C TYR A 67 7.89 -0.24 1.68
N LEU A 68 8.12 -1.03 0.63
CA LEU A 68 9.03 -2.19 0.67
C LEU A 68 10.48 -1.74 0.77
N THR A 69 10.88 -0.70 0.02
CA THR A 69 12.21 -0.10 0.17
C THR A 69 12.46 0.33 1.62
N LEU A 70 11.49 0.98 2.27
CA LEU A 70 11.61 1.37 3.68
C LEU A 70 11.59 0.17 4.63
N LEU A 71 10.88 -0.90 4.29
CA LEU A 71 10.82 -2.11 5.08
C LEU A 71 12.18 -2.80 5.19
N ASP A 72 13.00 -2.73 4.13
CA ASP A 72 14.38 -3.24 4.12
C ASP A 72 15.30 -2.47 5.09
N TYR A 73 15.01 -1.19 5.34
CA TYR A 73 15.69 -0.39 6.36
C TYR A 73 15.12 -0.60 7.77
N GLY A 74 13.89 -1.12 7.88
CA GLY A 74 13.25 -1.51 9.13
C GLY A 74 11.72 -1.28 9.14
N GLU A 75 11.03 -2.10 9.94
CA GLU A 75 9.57 -2.02 10.08
C GLU A 75 9.09 -0.66 10.60
N GLU A 76 9.86 -0.01 11.47
CA GLU A 76 9.51 1.30 12.03
C GLU A 76 9.47 2.40 10.95
N GLN A 77 10.39 2.34 9.99
CA GLN A 77 10.50 3.29 8.88
C GLN A 77 9.31 3.14 7.93
N ALA A 78 9.00 1.91 7.53
CA ALA A 78 7.85 1.62 6.67
C ALA A 78 6.52 2.01 7.34
N GLU A 79 6.37 1.73 8.64
CA GLU A 79 5.16 2.08 9.39
C GLU A 79 5.03 3.61 9.62
N ALA A 80 6.15 4.31 9.81
CA ALA A 80 6.16 5.78 9.90
C ALA A 80 5.73 6.44 8.59
N PHE A 81 6.19 5.91 7.46
CA PHE A 81 5.76 6.35 6.12
C PHE A 81 4.25 6.14 5.92
N TYR A 82 3.74 4.94 6.20
CA TYR A 82 2.31 4.65 6.11
C TYR A 82 1.46 5.61 6.96
N LYS A 83 1.84 5.81 8.24
CA LYS A 83 1.14 6.74 9.14
C LYS A 83 1.16 8.17 8.64
N THR A 84 2.24 8.59 7.97
CA THR A 84 2.35 9.93 7.39
C THR A 84 1.34 10.11 6.27
N ILE A 85 1.23 9.15 5.34
CA ILE A 85 0.22 9.18 4.27
C ILE A 85 -1.21 9.22 4.86
N MET A 86 -1.49 8.44 5.90
CA MET A 86 -2.83 8.42 6.51
C MET A 86 -3.20 9.76 7.17
N ARG A 87 -2.22 10.51 7.68
CA ARG A 87 -2.43 11.81 8.35
C ARG A 87 -2.58 13.00 7.40
N MET A 88 -2.09 12.91 6.16
CA MET A 88 -2.12 13.99 5.15
C MET A 88 -3.49 14.14 4.52
#